data_AF-A0A7Z2GSK2-F1
#
_entry.id   AF-A0A7Z2GSK2-F1
#
_cell.length_a   1.000
_cell.length_b   1.000
_cell.length_c   1.000
_cell.angle_alpha   90.00
_cell.angle_beta   90.00
_cell.angle_gamma   90.00
#
_symmetry.space_group_name_H-M   'P 1'
#
loop_
_entity.id
_entity.type
_entity.pdbx_description
1 polymer ?
#
loop_
_entity_poly.entity_id
_entity_poly.type
_entity_poly.pdbx_seq_one_letter_code
_entity_poly.pdbx_strand_id
1 'polypeptide(L)'
;MSKKNESKLEPTQIALFQIPDLPEPFRKAVPAVHIAPQAGPISLQQAKMFNALIKNAIEQNKEGERVWFEYAVTELISDVGLNTKNRDYVKSTINSLIGLVVNWDHLSGTPVWNASGLVAGAKLAGSTLRYQFSENIREILMNPRIYASIDMRIAREFKRGHSLTLWENVVRYEGVGRTPRLSVDTLRDLLLGMEWKRGSYAQYKTFKSRVLLPAIEEINRIADHEVELVEFKVGRTVADIQFIIREKRKADTVQEDDLELLTAMTRFDIPLTEARKLLAEHGATAVQKAIKYTDQRVIKKNAQPIENVGAYFRKALQAGWQSEEQRTQATSGVIAMEARQGRAEDQLLAKYQAYRATEAQSYFNELNVEEQNEYVSKYNDQAATQLKILAGKKIKKTAESSFFNWLAEQVWGKPTDRDLLNFLLKDAAVGAR
;
A
#
# COMPACT_ATOMS: atom_id res chain seq x y z
N MET A 1 -24.54 13.98 -59.69
CA MET A 1 -23.91 14.66 -58.52
C MET A 1 -23.87 13.66 -57.38
N SER A 2 -22.67 13.16 -57.08
CA SER A 2 -22.43 12.01 -56.19
C SER A 2 -22.65 12.35 -54.71
N LYS A 3 -23.37 11.45 -54.02
CA LYS A 3 -23.45 11.39 -52.56
C LYS A 3 -22.09 10.95 -51.99
N LYS A 4 -21.52 11.74 -51.09
CA LYS A 4 -20.30 11.41 -50.33
C LYS A 4 -20.71 10.53 -49.14
N ASN A 5 -20.24 9.29 -49.12
CA ASN A 5 -20.34 8.38 -47.96
C ASN A 5 -19.42 8.91 -46.85
N GLU A 6 -19.99 9.22 -45.68
CA GLU A 6 -19.23 9.35 -44.43
C GLU A 6 -18.87 7.95 -43.94
N SER A 7 -17.57 7.64 -43.94
CA SER A 7 -17.03 6.43 -43.33
C SER A 7 -17.18 6.54 -41.82
N LYS A 8 -18.00 5.66 -41.22
CA LYS A 8 -17.94 5.36 -39.78
C LYS A 8 -16.52 4.87 -39.46
N LEU A 9 -15.81 5.64 -38.65
CA LEU A 9 -14.58 5.18 -38.02
C LEU A 9 -14.96 4.12 -36.98
N GLU A 10 -14.62 2.87 -37.28
CA GLU A 10 -14.64 1.76 -36.31
C GLU A 10 -13.73 2.09 -35.11
N PRO A 11 -14.12 1.76 -33.87
CA PRO A 11 -13.33 2.04 -32.70
C PRO A 11 -12.01 1.25 -32.77
N THR A 12 -10.90 1.99 -32.87
CA THR A 12 -9.57 1.41 -32.95
C THR A 12 -9.28 0.61 -31.67
N GLN A 13 -8.76 -0.60 -31.82
CA GLN A 13 -8.37 -1.59 -30.78
C GLN A 13 -7.41 -1.08 -29.68
N ILE A 14 -7.06 0.20 -29.69
CA ILE A 14 -6.21 0.87 -28.70
C ILE A 14 -6.92 1.03 -27.33
N ALA A 15 -8.26 0.94 -27.30
CA ALA A 15 -9.04 0.98 -26.05
C ALA A 15 -8.85 -0.25 -25.12
N LEU A 16 -8.05 -1.25 -25.51
CA LEU A 16 -7.79 -2.47 -24.73
C LEU A 16 -6.56 -2.37 -23.80
N PHE A 17 -5.85 -1.25 -23.82
CA PHE A 17 -4.78 -0.95 -22.88
C PHE A 17 -5.26 0.12 -21.90
N GLN A 18 -5.99 -0.28 -20.86
CA GLN A 18 -6.07 0.57 -19.68
C GLN A 18 -4.70 0.51 -19.02
N ILE A 19 -3.83 1.46 -19.34
CA ILE A 19 -2.73 1.82 -18.45
C ILE A 19 -3.42 2.10 -17.11
N PRO A 20 -3.07 1.40 -16.00
CA PRO A 20 -3.65 1.73 -14.72
C PRO A 20 -3.34 3.20 -14.45
N ASP A 21 -4.40 4.03 -14.36
CA ASP A 21 -4.24 5.43 -14.02
C ASP A 21 -3.38 5.54 -12.76
N LEU A 22 -2.33 6.35 -12.84
CA LEU A 22 -1.39 6.50 -11.73
C LEU A 22 -2.13 7.03 -10.50
N PRO A 23 -1.81 6.54 -9.28
CA PRO A 23 -2.39 7.08 -8.07
C PRO A 23 -2.14 8.59 -7.96
N GLU A 24 -3.17 9.35 -7.59
CA GLU A 24 -3.11 10.80 -7.34
C GLU A 24 -3.43 11.12 -5.87
N PRO A 25 -2.62 10.65 -4.89
CA PRO A 25 -2.91 10.82 -3.48
C PRO A 25 -2.62 12.23 -2.97
N PHE A 26 -3.47 12.73 -2.07
CA PHE A 26 -3.16 13.87 -1.20
C PHE A 26 -3.53 13.58 0.26
N ARG A 27 -2.91 14.32 1.18
CA ARG A 27 -3.14 14.17 2.62
C ARG A 27 -4.32 15.04 3.05
N LYS A 28 -5.48 14.43 3.28
CA LYS A 28 -6.66 15.13 3.82
C LYS A 28 -6.67 15.02 5.34
N ALA A 29 -6.69 16.16 6.04
CA ALA A 29 -6.72 16.18 7.51
C ALA A 29 -7.94 15.41 8.06
N VAL A 30 -7.77 14.66 9.14
CA VAL A 30 -8.89 13.88 9.75
C VAL A 30 -10.10 14.75 10.12
N PRO A 31 -9.96 15.96 10.69
CA PRO A 31 -11.10 16.86 10.91
C PRO A 31 -11.87 17.21 9.63
N ALA A 32 -11.18 17.23 8.48
CA ALA A 32 -11.80 17.45 7.17
C ALA A 32 -12.39 16.18 6.53
N VAL A 33 -12.13 15.01 7.11
CA VAL A 33 -12.76 13.73 6.74
C VAL A 33 -14.01 13.47 7.59
N HIS A 34 -13.92 13.73 8.90
CA HIS A 34 -14.98 13.49 9.88
C HIS A 34 -15.96 14.66 9.98
N ILE A 35 -16.41 15.14 8.83
CA ILE A 35 -17.28 16.29 8.73
C ILE A 35 -18.73 15.83 8.92
N ALA A 36 -19.40 16.35 9.95
CA ALA A 36 -20.83 16.18 10.15
C ALA A 36 -21.57 17.45 9.70
N PRO A 37 -22.26 17.45 8.55
CA PRO A 37 -23.01 18.61 8.09
C PRO A 37 -24.22 18.87 8.99
N GLN A 38 -24.50 20.16 9.25
CA GLN A 38 -25.63 20.55 10.09
C GLN A 38 -26.97 20.20 9.44
N ALA A 39 -27.11 20.41 8.13
CA ALA A 39 -28.34 20.20 7.39
C ALA A 39 -28.08 19.40 6.11
N GLY A 40 -28.64 18.19 6.06
CA GLY A 40 -28.55 17.28 4.91
C GLY A 40 -27.15 16.73 4.63
N PRO A 41 -27.04 15.69 3.79
CA PRO A 41 -25.76 15.11 3.44
C PRO A 41 -24.96 16.00 2.48
N ILE A 42 -23.64 15.90 2.54
CA ILE A 42 -22.77 16.48 1.51
C ILE A 42 -23.06 15.77 0.18
N SER A 43 -23.39 16.54 -0.84
CA SER A 43 -23.59 15.98 -2.18
C SER A 43 -22.27 15.49 -2.77
N LEU A 44 -22.34 14.54 -3.72
CA LEU A 44 -21.17 14.01 -4.39
C LEU A 44 -20.28 15.11 -4.97
N GLN A 45 -20.90 16.12 -5.60
CA GLN A 45 -20.17 17.16 -6.32
C GLN A 45 -19.55 18.17 -5.35
N GLN A 46 -20.21 18.46 -4.23
CA GLN A 46 -19.59 19.21 -3.13
C GLN A 46 -18.36 18.49 -2.59
N ALA A 47 -18.46 17.19 -2.29
CA ALA A 47 -17.36 16.42 -1.74
C ALA A 47 -16.16 16.33 -2.71
N LYS A 48 -16.39 16.03 -3.99
CA LYS A 48 -15.34 16.01 -5.01
C LYS A 48 -14.69 17.38 -5.21
N MET A 49 -15.50 18.44 -5.30
CA MET A 49 -15.02 19.82 -5.41
C MET A 49 -14.16 20.20 -4.20
N PHE A 50 -14.63 19.88 -2.99
CA PHE A 50 -13.89 20.17 -1.77
C PHE A 50 -12.53 19.45 -1.72
N ASN A 51 -12.46 18.19 -2.14
CA ASN A 51 -11.19 17.46 -2.25
C ASN A 51 -10.23 18.11 -3.24
N ALA A 52 -10.71 18.49 -4.43
CA ALA A 52 -9.90 19.18 -5.43
C ALA A 52 -9.34 20.51 -4.88
N LEU A 53 -10.19 21.31 -4.22
CA LEU A 53 -9.78 22.57 -3.59
C LEU A 53 -8.74 22.36 -2.47
N ILE A 54 -8.88 21.30 -1.65
CA ILE A 54 -7.87 20.98 -0.62
C ILE A 54 -6.54 20.60 -1.28
N LYS A 55 -6.57 19.67 -2.25
CA LYS A 55 -5.35 19.22 -2.95
C LYS A 55 -4.59 20.39 -3.59
N ASN A 56 -5.29 21.23 -4.35
CA ASN A 56 -4.70 22.41 -4.98
C ASN A 56 -4.14 23.41 -3.97
N ALA A 57 -4.84 23.62 -2.84
CA ALA A 57 -4.36 24.52 -1.80
C ALA A 57 -3.08 24.00 -1.13
N ILE A 58 -3.01 22.70 -0.82
CA ILE A 58 -1.81 22.04 -0.27
C ILE A 58 -0.63 22.18 -1.24
N GLU A 59 -0.88 22.01 -2.55
CA GLU A 59 0.16 22.15 -3.57
C GLU A 59 0.72 23.57 -3.65
N GLN A 60 -0.14 24.60 -3.63
CA GLN A 60 0.28 26.00 -3.66
C GLN A 60 0.93 26.48 -2.36
N ASN A 61 0.54 25.92 -1.22
CA ASN A 61 1.11 26.31 0.08
C ASN A 61 2.57 25.86 0.24
N LYS A 62 3.07 24.96 -0.61
CA LYS A 62 4.50 24.61 -0.68
C LYS A 62 5.38 25.80 -1.09
N GLU A 63 4.80 26.78 -1.79
CA GLU A 63 5.50 27.99 -2.25
C GLU A 63 5.48 29.12 -1.21
N GLY A 64 4.90 28.88 -0.03
CA GLY A 64 4.75 29.85 1.06
C GLY A 64 3.32 29.91 1.61
N GLU A 65 3.16 30.52 2.78
CA GLU A 65 1.84 30.67 3.41
C GLU A 65 0.93 31.57 2.58
N ARG A 66 -0.21 31.02 2.14
CA ARG A 66 -1.22 31.75 1.35
C ARG A 66 -2.57 31.72 2.04
N VAL A 67 -3.28 32.84 1.96
CA VAL A 67 -4.68 32.93 2.42
C VAL A 67 -5.64 32.66 1.27
N TRP A 68 -5.36 33.22 0.09
CA TRP A 68 -6.10 32.99 -1.14
C TRP A 68 -5.36 32.03 -2.05
N PHE A 69 -6.07 31.01 -2.51
CA PHE A 69 -5.61 30.03 -3.49
C PHE A 69 -6.29 30.29 -4.82
N GLU A 70 -5.61 29.95 -5.92
CA GLU A 70 -6.12 30.15 -7.27
C GLU A 70 -6.32 28.80 -7.98
N TYR A 71 -7.35 28.66 -8.80
CA TYR A 71 -7.60 27.42 -9.53
C TYR A 71 -8.17 27.78 -10.90
N ALA A 72 -7.53 27.33 -11.98
CA ALA A 72 -8.12 27.43 -13.30
C ALA A 72 -9.42 26.62 -13.34
N VAL A 73 -10.54 27.24 -13.73
CA VAL A 73 -11.85 26.57 -13.73
C VAL A 73 -11.87 25.35 -14.66
N THR A 74 -11.12 25.39 -15.75
CA THR A 74 -11.00 24.26 -16.69
C THR A 74 -10.33 23.05 -16.06
N GLU A 75 -9.27 23.27 -15.28
CA GLU A 75 -8.56 22.22 -14.54
C GLU A 75 -9.44 21.67 -13.42
N LEU A 76 -10.09 22.55 -12.65
CA LEU A 76 -11.02 22.15 -11.59
C LEU A 76 -12.16 21.25 -12.10
N ILE A 77 -12.74 21.61 -13.25
CA ILE A 77 -13.79 20.80 -13.88
C ILE A 77 -13.25 19.41 -14.26
N SER A 78 -12.04 19.36 -14.81
CA SER A 78 -11.35 18.11 -15.16
C SER A 78 -11.07 17.25 -13.92
N ASP A 79 -10.48 17.85 -12.88
CA ASP A 79 -10.03 17.17 -11.66
C ASP A 79 -11.18 16.66 -10.78
N VAL A 80 -12.35 17.27 -10.89
CA VAL A 80 -13.58 16.81 -10.22
C VAL A 80 -14.30 15.75 -11.07
N GLY A 81 -13.94 15.59 -12.34
CA GLY A 81 -14.62 14.69 -13.29
C GLY A 81 -16.01 15.21 -13.68
N LEU A 82 -16.19 16.53 -13.73
CA LEU A 82 -17.43 17.16 -14.14
C LEU A 82 -17.54 17.17 -15.67
N ASN A 83 -18.48 16.42 -16.23
CA ASN A 83 -18.78 16.49 -17.67
C ASN A 83 -19.71 17.67 -18.00
N THR A 84 -19.33 18.88 -17.59
CA THR A 84 -20.08 20.10 -17.87
C THR A 84 -19.17 21.24 -18.29
N LYS A 85 -19.58 21.96 -19.34
CA LYS A 85 -18.98 23.25 -19.71
C LYS A 85 -19.59 24.42 -18.93
N ASN A 86 -20.54 24.13 -18.04
CA ASN A 86 -21.34 25.16 -17.37
C ASN A 86 -20.59 25.78 -16.18
N ARG A 87 -20.10 26.99 -16.36
CA ARG A 87 -19.43 27.77 -15.30
C ARG A 87 -20.38 28.16 -14.18
N ASP A 88 -21.67 28.32 -14.45
CA ASP A 88 -22.68 28.63 -13.42
C ASP A 88 -22.86 27.46 -12.46
N TYR A 89 -22.63 26.24 -12.93
CA TYR A 89 -22.63 25.05 -12.08
C TYR A 89 -21.46 25.05 -11.09
N VAL A 90 -20.27 25.47 -11.53
CA VAL A 90 -19.13 25.63 -10.62
C VAL A 90 -19.45 26.71 -9.58
N LYS A 91 -19.99 27.86 -10.02
CA LYS A 91 -20.37 28.95 -9.12
C LYS A 91 -21.42 28.52 -8.10
N SER A 92 -22.46 27.79 -8.51
CA SER A 92 -23.51 27.31 -7.61
C SER A 92 -22.97 26.26 -6.62
N THR A 93 -22.10 25.37 -7.07
CA THR A 93 -21.43 24.37 -6.20
C THR A 93 -20.54 25.07 -5.17
N ILE A 94 -19.72 26.05 -5.57
CA ILE A 94 -18.90 26.83 -4.64
C ILE A 94 -19.76 27.60 -3.62
N ASN A 95 -20.84 28.25 -4.07
CA ASN A 95 -21.76 28.92 -3.15
C ASN A 95 -22.37 27.94 -2.13
N SER A 96 -22.70 26.72 -2.57
CA SER A 96 -23.21 25.68 -1.69
C SER A 96 -22.15 25.21 -0.67
N LEU A 97 -20.85 25.20 -1.02
CA LEU A 97 -19.77 24.88 -0.10
C LEU A 97 -19.56 25.99 0.95
N ILE A 98 -19.76 27.25 0.56
CA ILE A 98 -19.71 28.39 1.48
C ILE A 98 -20.86 28.33 2.49
N GLY A 99 -22.07 28.02 2.02
CA GLY A 99 -23.27 27.94 2.88
C GLY A 99 -23.40 26.67 3.71
N LEU A 100 -22.58 25.63 3.44
CA LEU A 100 -22.65 24.37 4.16
C LEU A 100 -21.88 24.46 5.48
N VAL A 101 -22.60 24.75 6.55
CA VAL A 101 -22.05 24.77 7.91
C VAL A 101 -21.78 23.35 8.37
N VAL A 102 -20.54 23.11 8.81
CA VAL A 102 -20.11 21.81 9.29
C VAL A 102 -19.40 21.91 10.63
N ASN A 103 -19.47 20.82 11.41
CA ASN A 103 -18.69 20.66 12.63
C ASN A 103 -17.41 19.87 12.31
N TRP A 104 -16.24 20.45 12.59
CA TRP A 104 -14.94 19.86 12.24
C TRP A 104 -14.38 18.92 13.31
N ASP A 105 -14.88 19.06 14.55
CA ASP A 105 -14.42 18.32 15.73
C ASP A 105 -15.34 17.17 16.13
N HIS A 106 -16.25 16.72 15.25
CA HIS A 106 -17.30 15.76 15.61
C HIS A 106 -16.76 14.44 16.21
N LEU A 107 -15.52 14.07 15.85
CA LEU A 107 -14.83 12.88 16.34
C LEU A 107 -13.49 13.19 17.03
N SER A 108 -13.19 14.46 17.36
CA SER A 108 -11.87 14.83 17.92
C SER A 108 -11.67 14.39 19.38
N GLY A 109 -12.76 14.05 20.08
CA GLY A 109 -12.74 13.67 21.50
C GLY A 109 -12.41 14.84 22.45
N THR A 110 -12.22 16.04 21.92
CA THR A 110 -11.97 17.26 22.68
C THR A 110 -13.27 18.04 22.89
N PRO A 111 -13.42 18.79 23.99
CA PRO A 111 -14.63 19.57 24.27
C PRO A 111 -14.74 20.87 23.44
N VAL A 112 -13.90 21.03 22.41
CA VAL A 112 -13.85 22.25 21.60
C VAL A 112 -14.87 22.13 20.47
N TRP A 113 -15.75 23.13 20.35
CA TRP A 113 -16.71 23.23 19.26
C TRP A 113 -16.21 24.22 18.21
N ASN A 114 -15.83 23.72 17.03
CA ASN A 114 -15.51 24.53 15.86
C ASN A 114 -16.49 24.26 14.72
N ALA A 115 -17.11 25.33 14.23
CA ALA A 115 -17.98 25.30 13.06
C ALA A 115 -17.56 26.35 12.03
N SER A 116 -17.64 26.00 10.75
CA SER A 116 -17.47 26.94 9.64
C SER A 116 -18.12 26.37 8.38
N GLY A 117 -18.22 27.20 7.34
CA GLY A 117 -18.40 26.70 5.98
C GLY A 117 -17.20 25.85 5.53
N LEU A 118 -17.39 24.98 4.53
CA LEU A 118 -16.28 24.24 3.90
C LEU A 118 -15.31 25.15 3.15
N VAL A 119 -15.81 26.28 2.66
CA VAL A 119 -15.04 27.35 2.02
C VAL A 119 -15.46 28.67 2.68
N ALA A 120 -14.49 29.51 3.06
CA ALA A 120 -14.81 30.78 3.72
C ALA A 120 -15.17 31.88 2.73
N GLY A 121 -14.64 31.83 1.51
CA GLY A 121 -14.96 32.79 0.47
C GLY A 121 -14.42 32.37 -0.89
N ALA A 122 -15.06 32.90 -1.94
CA ALA A 122 -14.64 32.66 -3.30
C ALA A 122 -14.89 33.89 -4.19
N LYS A 123 -14.02 34.08 -5.18
CA LYS A 123 -14.11 35.11 -6.21
C LYS A 123 -13.79 34.47 -7.55
N LEU A 124 -14.70 34.56 -8.51
CA LEU A 124 -14.45 34.12 -9.87
C LEU A 124 -14.11 35.33 -10.75
N ALA A 125 -12.90 35.38 -11.30
CA ALA A 125 -12.45 36.45 -12.19
C ALA A 125 -11.90 35.84 -13.49
N GLY A 126 -12.53 36.14 -14.62
CA GLY A 126 -12.19 35.51 -15.90
C GLY A 126 -12.33 33.99 -15.82
N SER A 127 -11.27 33.26 -16.15
CA SER A 127 -11.17 31.80 -16.08
C SER A 127 -10.69 31.25 -14.74
N THR A 128 -10.34 32.11 -13.77
CA THR A 128 -9.70 31.71 -12.51
C THR A 128 -10.64 31.85 -11.32
N LEU A 129 -10.80 30.76 -10.57
CA LEU A 129 -11.44 30.74 -9.26
C LEU A 129 -10.39 31.07 -8.20
N ARG A 130 -10.61 32.14 -7.45
CA ARG A 130 -9.87 32.41 -6.20
C ARG A 130 -10.74 31.97 -5.04
N TYR A 131 -10.18 31.27 -4.06
CA TYR A 131 -10.91 30.80 -2.89
C TYR A 131 -10.03 30.83 -1.65
N GLN A 132 -10.66 30.80 -0.48
CA GLN A 132 -9.97 30.74 0.80
C GLN A 132 -10.72 29.83 1.77
N PHE A 133 -9.97 29.19 2.67
CA PHE A 133 -10.50 28.52 3.84
C PHE A 133 -10.50 29.50 5.03
N SER A 134 -11.33 29.23 6.04
CA SER A 134 -11.23 29.99 7.30
C SER A 134 -9.89 29.69 7.96
N GLU A 135 -9.38 30.63 8.75
CA GLU A 135 -8.04 30.53 9.33
C GLU A 135 -7.81 29.24 10.12
N ASN A 136 -8.74 28.90 11.01
CA ASN A 136 -8.74 27.67 11.79
C ASN A 136 -8.66 26.40 10.92
N ILE A 137 -9.37 26.37 9.80
CA ILE A 137 -9.40 25.21 8.91
C ILE A 137 -8.17 25.18 8.01
N ARG A 138 -7.70 26.34 7.55
CA ARG A 138 -6.47 26.45 6.76
C ARG A 138 -5.30 25.84 7.51
N GLU A 139 -5.12 26.18 8.78
CA GLU A 139 -4.03 25.65 9.61
C GLU A 139 -4.05 24.11 9.66
N ILE A 140 -5.23 23.54 9.91
CA ILE A 140 -5.45 22.09 9.97
C ILE A 140 -5.19 21.41 8.61
N LEU A 141 -5.66 22.03 7.52
CA LEU A 141 -5.55 21.47 6.17
C LEU A 141 -4.12 21.53 5.62
N MET A 142 -3.38 22.61 5.87
CA MET A 142 -2.03 22.78 5.34
C MET A 142 -1.00 21.93 6.09
N ASN A 143 -1.19 21.71 7.39
CA ASN A 143 -0.25 20.97 8.25
C ASN A 143 -0.96 19.85 9.04
N PRO A 144 -1.50 18.80 8.38
CA PRO A 144 -2.26 17.78 9.06
C PRO A 144 -1.35 16.82 9.85
N ARG A 145 -1.50 16.80 11.18
CA ARG A 145 -0.81 15.81 12.05
C ARG A 145 -1.33 14.39 11.83
N ILE A 146 -2.64 14.24 11.64
CA ILE A 146 -3.31 12.98 11.35
C ILE A 146 -4.15 13.19 10.09
N TYR A 147 -3.97 12.31 9.10
CA TYR A 147 -4.61 12.43 7.80
C TYR A 147 -5.12 11.09 7.28
N ALA A 148 -6.01 11.17 6.28
CA ALA A 148 -6.33 10.10 5.35
C ALA A 148 -5.61 10.38 4.02
N SER A 149 -5.09 9.34 3.37
CA SER A 149 -4.53 9.44 2.03
C SER A 149 -5.67 9.27 1.02
N ILE A 150 -6.07 10.37 0.38
CA ILE A 150 -7.20 10.39 -0.55
C ILE A 150 -6.65 10.38 -1.98
N ASP A 151 -6.89 9.30 -2.72
CA ASP A 151 -6.56 9.19 -4.14
C ASP A 151 -7.65 9.84 -5.01
N MET A 152 -7.31 10.90 -5.73
CA MET A 152 -8.25 11.62 -6.59
C MET A 152 -8.75 10.78 -7.76
N ARG A 153 -7.96 9.80 -8.24
CA ARG A 153 -8.41 8.83 -9.25
C ARG A 153 -9.63 8.07 -8.77
N ILE A 154 -9.59 7.53 -7.55
CA ILE A 154 -10.71 6.79 -6.95
C ILE A 154 -11.85 7.75 -6.59
N ALA A 155 -11.54 8.90 -6.01
CA ALA A 155 -12.54 9.87 -5.59
C ALA A 155 -13.43 10.34 -6.76
N ARG A 156 -12.85 10.52 -7.96
CA ARG A 156 -13.56 10.90 -9.19
C ARG A 156 -14.53 9.82 -9.70
N GLU A 157 -14.28 8.54 -9.44
CA GLU A 157 -15.10 7.44 -9.96
C GLU A 157 -16.41 7.20 -9.20
N PHE A 158 -16.53 7.72 -7.97
CA PHE A 158 -17.76 7.56 -7.19
C PHE A 158 -18.96 8.22 -7.86
N LYS A 159 -20.12 7.54 -7.83
CA LYS A 159 -21.41 8.04 -8.35
C LYS A 159 -22.41 8.40 -7.25
N ARG A 160 -22.12 8.10 -5.98
CA ARG A 160 -22.97 8.46 -4.83
C ARG A 160 -22.15 9.19 -3.76
N GLY A 161 -22.72 10.27 -3.20
CA GLY A 161 -22.05 11.08 -2.18
C GLY A 161 -21.79 10.30 -0.88
N HIS A 162 -22.73 9.46 -0.45
CA HIS A 162 -22.56 8.61 0.73
C HIS A 162 -21.41 7.61 0.58
N SER A 163 -21.18 7.08 -0.63
CA SER A 163 -20.08 6.16 -0.90
C SER A 163 -18.72 6.84 -0.79
N LEU A 164 -18.57 8.03 -1.39
CA LEU A 164 -17.36 8.82 -1.26
C LEU A 164 -17.10 9.19 0.20
N THR A 165 -18.12 9.68 0.91
CA THR A 165 -18.00 10.05 2.33
C THR A 165 -17.62 8.84 3.19
N LEU A 166 -18.26 7.68 3.00
CA LEU A 166 -17.92 6.47 3.72
C LEU A 166 -16.49 6.02 3.44
N TRP A 167 -16.09 6.00 2.17
CA TRP A 167 -14.73 5.64 1.76
C TRP A 167 -13.66 6.52 2.42
N GLU A 168 -13.85 7.84 2.39
CA GLU A 168 -12.92 8.78 3.04
C GLU A 168 -12.78 8.49 4.54
N ASN A 169 -13.89 8.15 5.21
CA ASN A 169 -13.91 7.85 6.64
C ASN A 169 -13.23 6.51 6.99
N VAL A 170 -13.11 5.58 6.03
CA VAL A 170 -12.54 4.25 6.29
C VAL A 170 -11.13 4.09 5.74
N VAL A 171 -10.76 4.70 4.62
CA VAL A 171 -9.50 4.45 3.89
C VAL A 171 -8.24 4.62 4.75
N ARG A 172 -8.26 5.54 5.73
CA ARG A 172 -7.13 5.74 6.65
C ARG A 172 -6.78 4.52 7.50
N TYR A 173 -7.67 3.55 7.60
CA TYR A 173 -7.49 2.33 8.40
C TYR A 173 -7.02 1.14 7.57
N GLU A 174 -6.71 1.31 6.29
CA GLU A 174 -6.23 0.23 5.40
C GLU A 174 -5.04 -0.52 5.99
N GLY A 175 -4.01 0.19 6.48
CA GLY A 175 -2.84 -0.44 7.12
C GLY A 175 -3.13 -1.11 8.47
N VAL A 176 -4.25 -0.78 9.12
CA VAL A 176 -4.72 -1.41 10.38
C VAL A 176 -5.66 -2.60 10.10
N GLY A 177 -6.30 -2.60 8.94
CA GLY A 177 -7.28 -3.58 8.50
C GLY A 177 -8.67 -3.44 9.13
N ARG A 178 -8.89 -2.48 10.04
CA ARG A 178 -10.22 -2.19 10.62
C ARG A 178 -10.33 -0.79 11.21
N THR A 179 -11.54 -0.25 11.15
CA THR A 179 -11.93 1.00 11.86
C THR A 179 -12.15 0.74 13.37
N PRO A 180 -12.18 1.78 14.22
CA PRO A 180 -12.76 1.68 15.56
C PRO A 180 -14.24 1.30 15.51
N ARG A 181 -14.80 0.85 16.63
CA ARG A 181 -16.25 0.73 16.75
C ARG A 181 -16.85 2.13 16.82
N LEU A 182 -17.83 2.38 15.96
CA LEU A 182 -18.58 3.63 15.90
C LEU A 182 -20.04 3.34 16.21
N SER A 183 -20.67 4.25 16.97
CA SER A 183 -22.12 4.17 17.13
C SER A 183 -22.80 4.36 15.78
N VAL A 184 -23.96 3.71 15.60
CA VAL A 184 -24.77 3.88 14.38
C VAL A 184 -25.15 5.35 14.18
N ASP A 185 -25.42 6.08 15.26
CA ASP A 185 -25.82 7.48 15.21
C ASP A 185 -24.69 8.38 14.71
N THR A 186 -23.46 8.14 15.18
CA THR A 186 -22.26 8.83 14.68
C THR A 186 -22.08 8.61 13.19
N LEU A 187 -22.28 7.38 12.68
CA LEU A 187 -22.17 7.16 11.24
C LEU A 187 -23.28 7.88 10.45
N ARG A 188 -24.49 7.97 11.00
CA ARG A 188 -25.58 8.73 10.38
C ARG A 188 -25.28 10.23 10.36
N ASP A 189 -24.70 10.78 11.42
CA ASP A 189 -24.29 12.19 11.46
C ASP A 189 -23.28 12.50 10.34
N LEU A 190 -22.31 11.61 10.13
CA LEU A 190 -21.31 11.74 9.06
C LEU A 190 -21.91 11.58 7.65
N LEU A 191 -22.76 10.57 7.44
CA LEU A 191 -23.25 10.24 6.09
C LEU A 191 -24.50 11.02 5.66
N LEU A 192 -25.35 11.42 6.61
CA LEU A 192 -26.67 11.99 6.36
C LEU A 192 -26.80 13.45 6.85
N GLY A 193 -25.88 13.90 7.70
CA GLY A 193 -26.02 15.13 8.47
C GLY A 193 -26.90 14.96 9.71
N MET A 194 -26.80 15.89 10.65
CA MET A 194 -27.33 15.73 12.02
C MET A 194 -28.87 15.74 12.15
N GLU A 195 -29.61 16.03 11.08
CA GLU A 195 -31.08 16.06 11.08
C GLU A 195 -31.77 14.72 10.75
N TRP A 196 -31.00 13.63 10.56
CA TRP A 196 -31.53 12.33 10.13
C TRP A 196 -32.62 11.75 11.05
N LYS A 197 -32.69 12.17 12.32
CA LYS A 197 -33.65 11.66 13.33
C LYS A 197 -35.11 11.82 12.94
N ARG A 198 -35.43 12.82 12.10
CA ARG A 198 -36.80 13.07 11.62
C ARG A 198 -37.16 12.28 10.35
N GLY A 199 -36.18 11.63 9.72
CA GLY A 199 -36.34 10.93 8.45
C GLY A 199 -36.49 9.42 8.58
N SER A 200 -36.77 8.76 7.44
CA SER A 200 -36.89 7.30 7.36
C SER A 200 -35.59 6.55 7.70
N TYR A 201 -34.44 7.21 7.61
CA TYR A 201 -33.13 6.65 7.95
C TYR A 201 -32.86 6.56 9.46
N ALA A 202 -33.73 7.13 10.31
CA ALA A 202 -33.71 6.84 11.75
C ALA A 202 -33.90 5.35 12.04
N GLN A 203 -34.62 4.63 11.17
CA GLN A 203 -34.69 3.17 11.22
C GLN A 203 -33.43 2.55 10.63
N TYR A 204 -32.72 1.76 11.44
CA TYR A 204 -31.46 1.13 11.03
C TYR A 204 -31.61 0.26 9.78
N LYS A 205 -32.71 -0.50 9.67
CA LYS A 205 -33.01 -1.34 8.49
C LYS A 205 -33.02 -0.52 7.19
N THR A 206 -33.65 0.66 7.21
CA THR A 206 -33.74 1.55 6.05
C THR A 206 -32.40 2.20 5.75
N PHE A 207 -31.69 2.69 6.76
CA PHE A 207 -30.34 3.24 6.61
C PHE A 207 -29.36 2.21 6.03
N LYS A 208 -29.33 0.99 6.58
CA LYS A 208 -28.47 -0.10 6.11
C LYS A 208 -28.75 -0.44 4.64
N SER A 209 -30.02 -0.68 4.29
CA SER A 209 -30.39 -1.13 2.95
C SER A 209 -30.29 -0.04 1.87
N ARG A 210 -30.58 1.22 2.19
CA ARG A 210 -30.62 2.31 1.21
C ARG A 210 -29.33 3.12 1.13
N VAL A 211 -28.50 3.10 2.17
CA VAL A 211 -27.30 3.94 2.28
C VAL A 211 -26.05 3.08 2.45
N LEU A 212 -25.95 2.29 3.51
CA LEU A 212 -24.71 1.58 3.85
C LEU A 212 -24.33 0.50 2.83
N LEU A 213 -25.23 -0.46 2.57
CA LEU A 213 -24.91 -1.57 1.67
C LEU A 213 -24.62 -1.07 0.23
N PRO A 214 -25.42 -0.15 -0.35
CA PRO A 214 -25.08 0.42 -1.66
C PRO A 214 -23.75 1.19 -1.68
N ALA A 215 -23.39 1.84 -0.57
CA ALA A 215 -22.11 2.54 -0.45
C ALA A 215 -20.94 1.56 -0.42
N ILE A 216 -21.02 0.51 0.41
CA ILE A 216 -20.00 -0.54 0.51
C ILE A 216 -19.84 -1.26 -0.84
N GLU A 217 -20.94 -1.61 -1.51
CA GLU A 217 -20.91 -2.24 -2.83
C GLU A 217 -20.18 -1.37 -3.86
N GLU A 218 -20.44 -0.06 -3.87
CA GLU A 218 -19.74 0.86 -4.76
C GLU A 218 -18.25 0.99 -4.44
N ILE A 219 -17.89 1.09 -3.14
CA ILE A 219 -16.49 1.11 -2.70
C ILE A 219 -15.76 -0.16 -3.17
N ASN A 220 -16.35 -1.32 -2.90
CA ASN A 220 -15.79 -2.62 -3.29
C ASN A 220 -15.73 -2.83 -4.80
N ARG A 221 -16.41 -2.00 -5.60
CA ARG A 221 -16.27 -2.02 -7.05
C ARG A 221 -15.10 -1.16 -7.54
N ILE A 222 -14.88 0.02 -6.96
CA ILE A 222 -14.00 1.05 -7.56
C ILE A 222 -12.70 1.30 -6.80
N ALA A 223 -12.65 1.06 -5.48
CA ALA A 223 -11.45 1.30 -4.69
C ALA A 223 -10.46 0.14 -4.81
N ASP A 224 -9.20 0.40 -4.47
CA ASP A 224 -8.13 -0.61 -4.45
C ASP A 224 -8.23 -1.57 -3.23
N HIS A 225 -9.23 -1.39 -2.38
CA HIS A 225 -9.52 -2.24 -1.23
C HIS A 225 -10.98 -2.67 -1.18
N GLU A 226 -11.24 -3.69 -0.37
CA GLU A 226 -12.56 -4.17 0.00
C GLU A 226 -12.89 -3.76 1.42
N VAL A 227 -14.14 -3.40 1.63
CA VAL A 227 -14.74 -3.01 2.91
C VAL A 227 -15.85 -4.00 3.25
N GLU A 228 -15.86 -4.46 4.49
CA GLU A 228 -16.87 -5.35 5.05
C GLU A 228 -17.47 -4.74 6.31
N LEU A 229 -18.80 -4.80 6.46
CA LEU A 229 -19.53 -4.29 7.62
C LEU A 229 -19.66 -5.38 8.70
N VAL A 230 -19.25 -5.03 9.92
CA VAL A 230 -19.44 -5.81 11.15
C VAL A 230 -20.42 -5.05 12.07
N GLU A 231 -21.41 -5.75 12.59
CA GLU A 231 -22.48 -5.18 13.42
C GLU A 231 -22.40 -5.70 14.85
N PHE A 232 -22.52 -4.80 15.83
CA PHE A 232 -22.56 -5.13 17.26
C PHE A 232 -23.93 -4.80 17.82
N LYS A 233 -24.59 -5.82 18.38
CA LYS A 233 -25.95 -5.71 18.91
C LYS A 233 -25.96 -5.55 20.42
N VAL A 234 -26.84 -4.68 20.90
CA VAL A 234 -27.25 -4.59 22.29
C VAL A 234 -28.74 -4.95 22.36
N GLY A 235 -29.02 -6.14 22.88
CA GLY A 235 -30.36 -6.74 22.78
C GLY A 235 -30.78 -6.96 21.32
N ARG A 236 -31.89 -6.35 20.91
CA ARG A 236 -32.45 -6.48 19.55
C ARG A 236 -31.95 -5.40 18.57
N THR A 237 -31.21 -4.41 19.06
CA THR A 237 -30.80 -3.23 18.29
C THR A 237 -29.31 -3.29 17.96
N VAL A 238 -28.93 -2.90 16.75
CA VAL A 238 -27.52 -2.67 16.39
C VAL A 238 -27.12 -1.32 16.98
N ALA A 239 -26.21 -1.35 17.95
CA ALA A 239 -25.75 -0.15 18.66
C ALA A 239 -24.50 0.44 17.99
N ASP A 240 -23.55 -0.44 17.69
CA ASP A 240 -22.28 -0.07 17.09
C ASP A 240 -22.02 -0.88 15.82
N ILE A 241 -21.14 -0.33 14.99
CA ILE A 241 -20.68 -0.92 13.75
C ILE A 241 -19.17 -0.73 13.62
N GLN A 242 -18.56 -1.59 12.82
CA GLN A 242 -17.15 -1.53 12.47
C GLN A 242 -17.00 -1.95 11.02
N PHE A 243 -16.03 -1.37 10.34
CA PHE A 243 -15.62 -1.74 9.00
C PHE A 243 -14.28 -2.47 9.04
N ILE A 244 -14.22 -3.65 8.43
CA ILE A 244 -12.98 -4.36 8.11
C ILE A 244 -12.54 -3.93 6.71
N ILE A 245 -11.25 -3.67 6.52
CA ILE A 245 -10.68 -3.20 5.27
C ILE A 245 -9.57 -4.14 4.86
N ARG A 246 -9.55 -4.57 3.60
CA ARG A 246 -8.52 -5.46 3.04
C ARG A 246 -8.09 -4.96 1.67
N GLU A 247 -6.79 -4.88 1.42
CA GLU A 247 -6.29 -4.56 0.09
C GLU A 247 -6.79 -5.61 -0.91
N LYS A 248 -7.29 -5.18 -2.07
CA LYS A 248 -7.60 -6.11 -3.15
C LYS A 248 -6.29 -6.65 -3.67
N ARG A 249 -6.25 -7.97 -3.89
CA ARG A 249 -5.19 -8.53 -4.72
C ARG A 249 -5.30 -7.87 -6.09
N LYS A 250 -4.38 -6.96 -6.40
CA LYS A 250 -4.25 -6.42 -7.75
C LYS A 250 -4.06 -7.63 -8.65
N ALA A 251 -4.93 -7.82 -9.64
CA ALA A 251 -4.58 -8.66 -10.77
C ALA A 251 -3.29 -8.06 -11.32
N ASP A 252 -2.22 -8.86 -11.38
CA ASP A 252 -0.87 -8.41 -11.72
C ASP A 252 -0.96 -7.40 -12.86
N THR A 253 -0.54 -6.18 -12.56
CA THR A 253 -0.43 -5.13 -13.57
C THR A 253 0.43 -5.72 -14.67
N VAL A 254 -0.15 -5.89 -15.87
CA VAL A 254 0.54 -6.40 -17.06
C VAL A 254 1.82 -5.57 -17.20
N GLN A 255 2.95 -6.17 -16.86
CA GLN A 255 4.25 -5.50 -16.91
C GLN A 255 4.59 -5.25 -18.39
N GLU A 256 5.50 -4.32 -18.70
CA GLU A 256 5.96 -4.15 -20.10
C GLU A 256 6.45 -5.49 -20.68
N ASP A 257 7.10 -6.30 -19.85
CA ASP A 257 7.52 -7.68 -20.16
C ASP A 257 6.35 -8.58 -20.59
N ASP A 258 5.15 -8.42 -20.02
CA ASP A 258 3.98 -9.21 -20.39
C ASP A 258 3.44 -8.84 -21.77
N LEU A 259 3.58 -7.56 -22.17
CA LEU A 259 3.18 -7.12 -23.51
C LEU A 259 4.06 -7.77 -24.58
N GLU A 260 5.37 -7.86 -24.35
CA GLU A 260 6.30 -8.56 -25.25
C GLU A 260 5.96 -10.05 -25.38
N LEU A 261 5.63 -10.71 -24.25
CA LEU A 261 5.24 -12.13 -24.24
C LEU A 261 3.93 -12.36 -24.99
N LEU A 262 2.94 -11.48 -24.84
CA LEU A 262 1.68 -11.53 -25.58
C LEU A 262 1.90 -11.36 -27.08
N THR A 263 2.71 -10.39 -27.50
CA THR A 263 3.07 -10.21 -28.92
C THR A 263 3.78 -11.44 -29.47
N ALA A 264 4.72 -12.03 -28.72
CA ALA A 264 5.42 -13.23 -29.14
C ALA A 264 4.50 -14.46 -29.27
N MET A 265 3.53 -14.66 -28.36
CA MET A 265 2.54 -15.74 -28.48
C MET A 265 1.62 -15.55 -29.69
N THR A 266 1.22 -14.31 -30.00
CA THR A 266 0.41 -14.03 -31.19
C THR A 266 1.13 -14.34 -32.50
N ARG A 267 2.47 -14.27 -32.54
CA ARG A 267 3.28 -14.70 -33.70
C ARG A 267 3.23 -16.22 -33.94
N PHE A 268 2.79 -17.01 -32.95
CA PHE A 268 2.60 -18.46 -33.08
C PHE A 268 1.14 -18.84 -33.41
N ASP A 269 0.34 -17.90 -33.92
CA ASP A 269 -1.08 -18.07 -34.21
C ASP A 269 -1.94 -18.42 -32.98
N ILE A 270 -1.53 -17.96 -31.80
CA ILE A 270 -2.30 -18.09 -30.56
C ILE A 270 -3.17 -16.84 -30.39
N PRO A 271 -4.51 -16.97 -30.32
CA PRO A 271 -5.39 -15.84 -30.08
C PRO A 271 -5.04 -15.10 -28.79
N LEU A 272 -5.14 -13.77 -28.80
CA LEU A 272 -4.75 -12.93 -27.65
C LEU A 272 -5.47 -13.32 -26.36
N THR A 273 -6.75 -13.73 -26.44
CA THR A 273 -7.53 -14.21 -25.30
C THR A 273 -6.94 -15.49 -24.70
N GLU A 274 -6.45 -16.39 -25.55
CA GLU A 274 -5.79 -17.63 -25.14
C GLU A 274 -4.39 -17.33 -24.58
N ALA A 275 -3.62 -16.44 -25.21
CA ALA A 275 -2.30 -16.02 -24.74
C ALA A 275 -2.35 -15.39 -23.33
N ARG A 276 -3.35 -14.52 -23.06
CA ARG A 276 -3.59 -13.95 -21.71
C ARG A 276 -3.90 -15.03 -20.68
N LYS A 277 -4.72 -16.01 -21.06
CA LYS A 277 -5.06 -17.14 -20.19
C LYS A 277 -3.82 -17.99 -19.86
N LEU A 278 -3.01 -18.32 -20.87
CA LEU A 278 -1.78 -19.09 -20.69
C LEU A 278 -0.75 -18.34 -19.82
N LEU A 279 -0.64 -17.01 -19.98
CA LEU A 279 0.23 -16.18 -19.15
C LEU A 279 -0.23 -16.13 -17.69
N ALA A 280 -1.55 -16.00 -17.46
CA ALA A 280 -2.11 -16.02 -16.11
C ALA A 280 -2.02 -17.39 -15.43
N GLU A 281 -2.16 -18.48 -16.18
CA GLU A 281 -2.14 -19.85 -15.65
C GLU A 281 -0.73 -20.37 -15.36
N HIS A 282 0.25 -20.02 -16.20
CA HIS A 282 1.62 -20.57 -16.11
C HIS A 282 2.67 -19.55 -15.65
N GLY A 283 2.33 -18.26 -15.60
CA GLY A 283 3.24 -17.17 -15.22
C GLY A 283 4.23 -16.77 -16.32
N ALA A 284 4.69 -15.52 -16.28
CA ALA A 284 5.58 -14.92 -17.28
C ALA A 284 6.86 -15.74 -17.54
N THR A 285 7.48 -16.28 -16.48
CA THR A 285 8.74 -17.03 -16.60
C THR A 285 8.59 -18.35 -17.36
N ALA A 286 7.48 -19.07 -17.19
CA ALA A 286 7.27 -20.35 -17.88
C ALA A 286 6.94 -20.12 -19.35
N VAL A 287 6.10 -19.12 -19.63
CA VAL A 287 5.75 -18.70 -20.98
C VAL A 287 6.99 -18.23 -21.74
N GLN A 288 7.82 -17.38 -21.14
CA GLN A 288 9.06 -16.92 -21.78
C GLN A 288 10.00 -18.07 -22.15
N LYS A 289 10.13 -19.09 -21.29
CA LYS A 289 10.93 -20.29 -21.58
C LYS A 289 10.36 -21.11 -22.74
N ALA A 290 9.04 -21.33 -22.75
CA ALA A 290 8.36 -22.06 -23.81
C ALA A 290 8.43 -21.33 -25.16
N ILE A 291 8.36 -19.99 -25.17
CA ILE A 291 8.52 -19.17 -26.38
C ILE A 291 9.93 -19.35 -26.94
N LYS A 292 10.97 -19.17 -26.11
CA LYS A 292 12.37 -19.34 -26.53
C LYS A 292 12.65 -20.74 -27.05
N TYR A 293 12.12 -21.78 -26.40
CA TYR A 293 12.25 -23.16 -26.86
C TYR A 293 11.59 -23.39 -28.23
N THR A 294 10.41 -22.82 -28.42
CA THR A 294 9.66 -22.90 -29.69
C THR A 294 10.40 -22.17 -30.81
N ASP A 295 10.88 -20.95 -30.57
CA ASP A 295 11.68 -20.18 -31.54
C ASP A 295 12.96 -20.92 -31.96
N GLN A 296 13.70 -21.49 -30.99
CA GLN A 296 14.91 -22.27 -31.27
C GLN A 296 14.61 -23.49 -32.16
N ARG A 297 13.47 -24.15 -31.96
CA ARG A 297 13.06 -25.30 -32.77
C ARG A 297 12.63 -24.91 -34.19
N VAL A 298 12.01 -23.74 -34.35
CA VAL A 298 11.60 -23.18 -35.65
C VAL A 298 12.82 -22.74 -36.47
N ILE A 299 13.85 -22.19 -35.83
CA ILE A 299 15.08 -21.71 -36.51
C ILE A 299 16.03 -22.86 -36.90
N LYS A 300 15.90 -24.05 -36.28
CA LYS A 300 16.81 -25.18 -36.49
C LYS A 300 16.67 -25.78 -37.91
N LYS A 301 17.62 -25.45 -38.80
CA LYS A 301 17.66 -25.82 -40.23
C LYS A 301 17.68 -27.34 -40.54
N ASN A 302 18.07 -28.19 -39.59
CA ASN A 302 18.23 -29.65 -39.79
C ASN A 302 17.12 -30.49 -39.12
N ALA A 303 15.91 -29.97 -39.00
CA ALA A 303 14.83 -30.67 -38.32
C ALA A 303 13.52 -30.57 -39.09
N GLN A 304 12.66 -31.60 -38.96
CA GLN A 304 11.37 -31.67 -39.64
C GLN A 304 10.58 -30.35 -39.42
N PRO A 305 9.98 -29.76 -40.48
CA PRO A 305 9.18 -28.55 -40.39
C PRO A 305 8.06 -28.72 -39.37
N ILE A 306 7.82 -27.71 -38.55
CA ILE A 306 6.67 -27.69 -37.64
C ILE A 306 5.46 -27.21 -38.44
N GLU A 307 4.50 -28.09 -38.69
CA GLU A 307 3.27 -27.75 -39.42
C GLU A 307 2.35 -26.78 -38.64
N ASN A 308 2.37 -26.85 -37.31
CA ASN A 308 1.57 -25.97 -36.44
C ASN A 308 2.39 -25.51 -35.22
N VAL A 309 2.92 -24.30 -35.32
CA VAL A 309 3.80 -23.70 -34.31
C VAL A 309 3.05 -23.45 -32.99
N GLY A 310 1.79 -23.01 -33.05
CA GLY A 310 0.95 -22.80 -31.86
C GLY A 310 0.64 -24.10 -31.09
N ALA A 311 0.36 -25.20 -31.78
CA ALA A 311 0.16 -26.51 -31.15
C ALA A 311 1.45 -27.04 -30.52
N TYR A 312 2.60 -26.76 -31.12
CA TYR A 312 3.90 -27.12 -30.58
C TYR A 312 4.22 -26.31 -29.32
N PHE A 313 3.98 -25.00 -29.33
CA PHE A 313 4.13 -24.14 -28.16
C PHE A 313 3.27 -24.60 -26.98
N ARG A 314 1.99 -24.94 -27.21
CA ARG A 314 1.09 -25.45 -26.15
C ARG A 314 1.66 -26.70 -25.49
N LYS A 315 2.18 -27.64 -26.28
CA LYS A 315 2.82 -28.85 -25.78
C LYS A 315 4.10 -28.54 -25.00
N ALA A 316 4.92 -27.61 -25.50
CA ALA A 316 6.14 -27.17 -24.82
C ALA A 316 5.85 -26.52 -23.46
N LEU A 317 4.80 -25.69 -23.38
CA LEU A 317 4.35 -25.04 -22.17
C LEU A 317 3.77 -26.04 -21.15
N GLN A 318 2.92 -26.97 -21.60
CA GLN A 318 2.33 -28.01 -20.74
C GLN A 318 3.37 -29.01 -20.22
N ALA A 319 4.34 -29.39 -21.05
CA ALA A 319 5.38 -30.34 -20.68
C ALA A 319 6.61 -29.70 -20.01
N GLY A 320 6.60 -28.38 -19.82
CA GLY A 320 7.69 -27.63 -19.18
C GLY A 320 9.03 -27.74 -19.91
N TRP A 321 9.01 -27.81 -21.23
CA TRP A 321 10.23 -27.93 -22.05
C TRP A 321 11.08 -26.66 -21.93
N GLN A 322 12.38 -26.83 -21.65
CA GLN A 322 13.35 -25.76 -21.50
C GLN A 322 14.58 -26.08 -22.37
N SER A 323 15.29 -25.06 -22.83
CA SER A 323 16.50 -25.27 -23.64
C SER A 323 17.66 -25.83 -22.79
N GLU A 324 18.58 -26.58 -23.41
CA GLU A 324 19.75 -27.17 -22.74
C GLU A 324 20.64 -26.11 -22.06
N GLU A 325 20.71 -24.90 -22.63
CA GLU A 325 21.43 -23.74 -22.07
C GLU A 325 20.79 -23.23 -20.76
N GLN A 326 19.47 -23.35 -20.60
CA GLN A 326 18.75 -22.88 -19.41
C GLN A 326 18.85 -23.85 -18.24
N ARG A 327 18.99 -25.17 -18.50
CA ARG A 327 19.27 -26.17 -17.44
C ARG A 327 20.59 -25.89 -16.74
N THR A 328 21.60 -25.47 -17.49
CA THR A 328 22.96 -25.19 -16.98
C THR A 328 23.01 -23.87 -16.20
N GLN A 329 22.24 -22.86 -16.59
CA GLN A 329 22.16 -21.58 -15.86
C GLN A 329 21.30 -21.65 -14.58
N ALA A 330 20.19 -22.38 -14.60
CA ALA A 330 19.32 -22.52 -13.43
C ALA A 330 19.98 -23.32 -12.29
N THR A 331 20.73 -24.38 -12.63
CA THR A 331 21.51 -25.15 -11.64
C THR A 331 22.65 -24.33 -11.05
N SER A 332 23.31 -23.47 -11.86
CA SER A 332 24.35 -22.57 -11.38
C SER A 332 23.81 -21.47 -10.43
N GLY A 333 22.60 -20.97 -10.68
CA GLY A 333 21.95 -19.95 -9.86
C GLY A 333 21.50 -20.46 -8.49
N VAL A 334 20.96 -21.68 -8.42
CA VAL A 334 20.51 -22.29 -7.15
C VAL A 334 21.71 -22.64 -6.27
N ILE A 335 22.78 -23.23 -6.84
CA ILE A 335 24.01 -23.56 -6.10
C ILE A 335 24.69 -22.27 -5.57
N ALA A 336 24.67 -21.18 -6.34
CA ALA A 336 25.24 -19.90 -5.92
C ALA A 336 24.43 -19.21 -4.81
N MET A 337 23.11 -19.42 -4.75
CA MET A 337 22.24 -18.83 -3.74
C MET A 337 22.31 -19.57 -2.41
N GLU A 338 22.29 -20.91 -2.42
CA GLU A 338 22.51 -21.74 -1.22
C GLU A 338 23.92 -21.52 -0.64
N ALA A 339 24.95 -21.44 -1.49
CA ALA A 339 26.32 -21.16 -1.06
C ALA A 339 26.52 -19.71 -0.55
N ARG A 340 25.62 -18.77 -0.87
CA ARG A 340 25.62 -17.40 -0.32
C ARG A 340 24.86 -17.32 1.00
N GLN A 341 23.75 -18.04 1.14
CA GLN A 341 22.98 -18.11 2.40
C GLN A 341 23.78 -18.81 3.50
N GLY A 342 24.39 -19.98 3.22
CA GLY A 342 25.25 -20.65 4.19
C GLY A 342 26.44 -19.79 4.62
N ARG A 343 27.09 -19.09 3.67
CA ARG A 343 28.16 -18.14 4.01
C ARG A 343 27.69 -16.93 4.83
N ALA A 344 26.47 -16.45 4.63
CA ALA A 344 25.91 -15.33 5.38
C ALA A 344 25.53 -15.74 6.81
N GLU A 345 24.97 -16.94 6.99
CA GLU A 345 24.66 -17.53 8.29
C GLU A 345 25.95 -17.80 9.11
N ASP A 346 26.97 -18.38 8.49
CA ASP A 346 28.27 -18.61 9.12
C ASP A 346 28.95 -17.30 9.55
N GLN A 347 28.86 -16.26 8.71
CA GLN A 347 29.40 -14.94 9.05
C GLN A 347 28.64 -14.26 10.20
N LEU A 348 27.32 -14.42 10.25
CA LEU A 348 26.50 -13.87 11.33
C LEU A 348 26.81 -14.58 12.67
N LEU A 349 26.90 -15.90 12.65
CA LEU A 349 27.26 -16.67 13.84
C LEU A 349 28.66 -16.29 14.35
N ALA A 350 29.64 -16.13 13.45
CA ALA A 350 30.99 -15.70 13.82
C ALA A 350 31.01 -14.28 14.44
N LYS A 351 30.23 -13.33 13.90
CA LYS A 351 30.10 -11.98 14.49
C LYS A 351 29.44 -12.02 15.86
N TYR A 352 28.40 -12.85 16.02
CA TYR A 352 27.71 -12.99 17.30
C TYR A 352 28.59 -13.63 18.37
N GLN A 353 29.39 -14.65 18.01
CA GLN A 353 30.36 -15.25 18.92
C GLN A 353 31.43 -14.25 19.36
N ALA A 354 31.93 -13.39 18.46
CA ALA A 354 32.87 -12.34 18.82
C ALA A 354 32.26 -11.30 19.77
N TYR A 355 31.00 -10.91 19.55
CA TYR A 355 30.25 -10.05 20.46
C TYR A 355 30.13 -10.68 21.86
N ARG A 356 29.71 -11.95 21.93
CA ARG A 356 29.58 -12.69 23.20
C ARG A 356 30.91 -12.93 23.91
N ALA A 357 32.00 -13.15 23.19
CA ALA A 357 33.33 -13.24 23.79
C ALA A 357 33.74 -11.94 24.48
N THR A 358 33.34 -10.79 23.93
CA THR A 358 33.59 -9.47 24.53
C THR A 358 32.75 -9.26 25.79
N GLU A 359 31.48 -9.69 25.78
CA GLU A 359 30.63 -9.69 26.98
C GLU A 359 31.16 -10.66 28.05
N ALA A 360 31.61 -11.85 27.66
CA ALA A 360 32.22 -12.83 28.57
C ALA A 360 33.51 -12.31 29.22
N GLN A 361 34.32 -11.55 28.47
CA GLN A 361 35.50 -10.90 29.01
C GLN A 361 35.15 -9.84 30.04
N SER A 362 34.13 -9.03 29.77
CA SER A 362 33.65 -8.02 30.72
C SER A 362 33.12 -8.67 32.00
N TYR A 363 32.30 -9.73 31.85
CA TYR A 363 31.79 -10.53 32.96
C TYR A 363 32.92 -11.16 33.78
N PHE A 364 33.92 -11.77 33.14
CA PHE A 364 35.04 -12.39 33.83
C PHE A 364 35.85 -11.38 34.67
N ASN A 365 36.04 -10.16 34.17
CA ASN A 365 36.75 -9.11 34.87
C ASN A 365 36.00 -8.57 36.11
N GLU A 366 34.68 -8.77 36.18
CA GLU A 366 33.85 -8.40 37.34
C GLU A 366 33.84 -9.45 38.44
N LEU A 367 34.22 -10.71 38.13
CA LEU A 367 34.30 -11.81 39.09
C LEU A 367 35.47 -11.63 40.07
N ASN A 368 35.34 -12.25 41.24
CA ASN A 368 36.43 -12.26 42.21
C ASN A 368 37.55 -13.24 41.80
N VAL A 369 38.72 -13.12 42.43
CA VAL A 369 39.92 -13.90 42.05
C VAL A 369 39.73 -15.40 42.25
N GLU A 370 38.92 -15.84 43.22
CA GLU A 370 38.65 -17.25 43.47
C GLU A 370 37.80 -17.87 42.35
N GLU A 371 36.73 -17.16 41.95
CA GLU A 371 35.84 -17.55 40.85
C GLU A 371 36.56 -17.53 39.50
N GLN A 372 37.39 -16.51 39.25
CA GLN A 372 38.22 -16.45 38.05
C GLN A 372 39.13 -17.67 37.94
N ASN A 373 39.80 -18.05 39.04
CA ASN A 373 40.67 -19.22 39.07
C ASN A 373 39.90 -20.53 38.87
N GLU A 374 38.67 -20.63 39.38
CA GLU A 374 37.81 -21.79 39.17
C GLU A 374 37.45 -21.98 37.69
N TYR A 375 37.05 -20.91 37.00
CA TYR A 375 36.74 -20.97 35.57
C TYR A 375 37.97 -21.29 34.71
N VAL A 376 39.14 -20.72 35.03
CA VAL A 376 40.39 -21.05 34.34
C VAL A 376 40.77 -22.51 34.56
N SER A 377 40.60 -23.05 35.78
CA SER A 377 40.85 -24.47 36.07
C SER A 377 39.93 -25.37 35.26
N LYS A 378 38.61 -25.13 35.31
CA LYS A 378 37.61 -25.91 34.57
C LYS A 378 37.86 -25.91 33.07
N TYR A 379 38.26 -24.78 32.49
CA TYR A 379 38.64 -24.70 31.09
C TYR A 379 39.92 -25.50 30.81
N ASN A 380 40.96 -25.34 31.62
CA ASN A 380 42.25 -26.01 31.42
C ASN A 380 42.18 -27.54 31.54
N ASP A 381 41.22 -28.08 32.29
CA ASP A 381 40.97 -29.52 32.38
C ASP A 381 40.42 -30.11 31.08
N GLN A 382 39.70 -29.29 30.30
CA GLN A 382 39.04 -29.70 29.05
C GLN A 382 39.78 -29.22 27.80
N ALA A 383 40.60 -28.17 27.91
CA ALA A 383 41.29 -27.56 26.80
C ALA A 383 42.51 -28.38 26.34
N ALA A 384 42.72 -28.41 25.01
CA ALA A 384 43.95 -28.95 24.43
C ALA A 384 45.18 -28.19 24.96
N THR A 385 46.31 -28.88 25.12
CA THR A 385 47.55 -28.35 25.74
C THR A 385 48.00 -26.98 25.19
N GLN A 386 47.78 -26.73 23.90
CA GLN A 386 48.12 -25.46 23.21
C GLN A 386 47.17 -24.28 23.49
N LEU A 387 45.99 -24.54 24.05
CA LEU A 387 44.97 -23.54 24.37
C LEU A 387 44.81 -23.29 25.87
N LYS A 388 45.52 -24.04 26.73
CA LYS A 388 45.49 -23.84 28.19
C LYS A 388 46.00 -22.45 28.60
N ILE A 389 45.34 -21.84 29.57
CA ILE A 389 45.74 -20.57 30.19
C ILE A 389 46.65 -20.90 31.38
N LEU A 390 47.95 -20.61 31.23
CA LEU A 390 48.96 -20.88 32.26
C LEU A 390 49.40 -19.59 32.94
N ALA A 391 49.42 -19.61 34.28
CA ALA A 391 49.88 -18.47 35.08
C ALA A 391 51.35 -18.12 34.78
N GLY A 392 51.65 -16.82 34.64
CA GLY A 392 53.00 -16.30 34.44
C GLY A 392 53.53 -16.33 32.99
N LYS A 393 52.75 -16.79 32.00
CA LYS A 393 53.10 -16.69 30.57
C LYS A 393 52.14 -15.76 29.82
N LYS A 394 52.64 -15.06 28.80
CA LYS A 394 51.80 -14.22 27.93
C LYS A 394 50.79 -15.10 27.19
N ILE A 395 49.51 -14.85 27.41
CA ILE A 395 48.40 -15.61 26.81
C ILE A 395 48.37 -15.30 25.30
N LYS A 396 48.23 -16.35 24.47
CA LYS A 396 48.05 -16.19 23.03
C LYS A 396 46.61 -15.77 22.75
N LYS A 397 46.41 -14.84 21.79
CA LYS A 397 45.06 -14.37 21.39
C LYS A 397 44.09 -15.51 21.03
N THR A 398 44.61 -16.62 20.49
CA THR A 398 43.81 -17.81 20.15
C THR A 398 43.34 -18.58 21.39
N ALA A 399 44.18 -18.67 22.43
CA ALA A 399 43.82 -19.28 23.71
C ALA A 399 42.83 -18.40 24.48
N GLU A 400 43.04 -17.08 24.45
CA GLU A 400 42.14 -16.08 25.05
C GLU A 400 40.75 -16.11 24.38
N SER A 401 40.69 -16.06 23.06
CA SER A 401 39.42 -16.15 22.31
C SER A 401 38.71 -17.48 22.55
N SER A 402 39.45 -18.59 22.62
CA SER A 402 38.87 -19.90 22.91
C SER A 402 38.30 -19.97 24.33
N PHE A 403 38.98 -19.39 25.32
CA PHE A 403 38.49 -19.33 26.69
C PHE A 403 37.21 -18.50 26.82
N PHE A 404 37.16 -17.30 26.24
CA PHE A 404 35.98 -16.45 26.35
C PHE A 404 34.78 -16.96 25.55
N ASN A 405 35.01 -17.65 24.42
CA ASN A 405 33.94 -18.37 23.74
C ASN A 405 33.39 -19.52 24.61
N TRP A 406 34.27 -20.30 25.24
CA TRP A 406 33.86 -21.36 26.17
C TRP A 406 33.12 -20.78 27.38
N LEU A 407 33.63 -19.71 27.99
CA LEU A 407 33.00 -19.06 29.14
C LEU A 407 31.62 -18.52 28.77
N ALA A 408 31.49 -17.90 27.59
CA ALA A 408 30.21 -17.44 27.09
C ALA A 408 29.21 -18.61 27.01
N GLU A 409 29.61 -19.76 26.48
CA GLU A 409 28.75 -20.95 26.40
C GLU A 409 28.39 -21.52 27.78
N GLN A 410 29.31 -21.49 28.76
CA GLN A 410 29.01 -21.96 30.12
C GLN A 410 28.01 -21.04 30.85
N VAL A 411 28.11 -19.72 30.63
CA VAL A 411 27.27 -18.74 31.34
C VAL A 411 25.90 -18.57 30.68
N TRP A 412 25.85 -18.50 29.33
CA TRP A 412 24.62 -18.20 28.59
C TRP A 412 24.17 -19.29 27.61
N GLY A 413 24.85 -20.44 27.54
CA GLY A 413 24.49 -21.54 26.65
C GLY A 413 24.86 -21.29 25.18
N LYS A 414 24.56 -22.26 24.30
CA LYS A 414 24.81 -22.14 22.86
C LYS A 414 23.90 -21.07 22.22
N PRO A 415 24.40 -20.29 21.25
CA PRO A 415 23.58 -19.34 20.51
C PRO A 415 22.32 -19.99 19.92
N THR A 416 21.15 -19.38 20.16
CA THR A 416 19.90 -19.78 19.51
C THR A 416 19.56 -18.84 18.35
N ASP A 417 18.70 -19.27 17.44
CA ASP A 417 18.23 -18.45 16.31
C ASP A 417 17.61 -17.13 16.78
N ARG A 418 16.93 -17.15 17.93
CA ARG A 418 16.34 -15.96 18.54
C ARG A 418 17.41 -14.97 19.01
N ASP A 419 18.55 -15.45 19.49
CA ASP A 419 19.64 -14.60 19.93
C ASP A 419 20.35 -13.93 18.76
N LEU A 420 20.55 -14.66 17.66
CA LEU A 420 21.09 -14.12 16.41
C LEU A 420 20.16 -13.05 15.81
N LEU A 421 18.84 -13.28 15.86
CA LEU A 421 17.86 -12.29 15.41
C LEU A 421 17.89 -11.01 16.26
N ASN A 422 17.95 -11.16 17.58
CA ASN A 422 18.04 -10.01 18.48
C ASN A 422 19.34 -9.21 18.27
N PHE A 423 20.45 -9.91 18.02
CA PHE A 423 21.73 -9.28 17.69
C PHE A 423 21.65 -8.46 16.40
N LEU A 424 21.06 -9.01 15.34
CA LEU A 424 20.82 -8.28 14.09
C LEU A 424 19.97 -7.03 14.28
N LEU A 425 18.88 -7.13 15.06
CA LEU A 425 18.01 -5.99 15.32
C LEU A 425 18.72 -4.89 16.11
N LYS A 426 19.62 -5.26 17.03
CA LYS A 426 20.45 -4.31 17.79
C LYS A 426 21.51 -3.64 16.91
N ASP A 427 22.18 -4.38 16.04
CA ASP A 427 23.18 -3.86 15.10
C ASP A 427 22.54 -2.89 14.08
N ALA A 428 21.36 -3.24 13.54
CA ALA A 428 20.59 -2.39 12.64
C ALA A 428 20.12 -1.07 13.30
N ALA A 429 19.77 -1.10 14.58
CA ALA A 429 19.40 0.11 15.33
C ALA A 429 20.60 1.04 15.63
N VAL A 430 21.81 0.49 15.69
CA VAL A 430 23.06 1.26 15.88
C VAL A 430 23.55 1.85 14.56
N GLY A 431 23.39 1.13 13.44
CA GLY A 431 23.78 1.61 12.10
C GLY A 431 22.85 2.68 11.47
N ALA A 432 21.67 2.90 12.05
CA ALA A 432 20.70 3.91 11.60
C ALA A 432 20.82 5.26 12.35
N ARG A 433 21.89 5.47 13.14
CA ARG A 433 22.16 6.71 13.88
C ARG A 433 23.36 7.47 13.34
#